data_AF-A0A0D8DJQ5-F1
#
_entry.id   AF-A0A0D8DJQ5-F1
#
_cell.length_a   1.000
_cell.length_b   1.000
_cell.length_c   1.000
_cell.angle_alpha   90.00
_cell.angle_beta   90.00
_cell.angle_gamma   90.00
#
_symmetry.space_group_name_H-M   'P 1'
#
loop_
_entity.id
_entity.type
_entity.pdbx_description
1 polymer ?
#
loop_
_entity_poly.entity_id
_entity_poly.type
_entity_poly.pdbx_seq_one_letter_code
_entity_poly.pdbx_strand_id
1 'polypeptide(L)'
;MKIKIIIATILVAFMLLGVMSALPAVQGNVNSMYPSMGMGFSGEINNHFHSRGNYGASLNYSTINNTVYGQYLKLNYKNGYFSNITYNPTGTMIISNMYANSSGSVSHIYTPLFTSDDNIHTLGSLMIYYNYSTFIVMHNNPALESNIMINGTYFHINAPSSAKIYNTTNNMQVSASANASLNAQANSTVFGNASMSVNVMANFNHVINAGKNMIIIDNNGTVAFIFVHNGNFVISGQNITIMPVNGTAFINIVVPPGMQKVPVNTTLTSAILKGKIASEIALERVNGTLENNTVNYNSSINFKFDKNTTSNAVFDVNSTVNHSTIVAIFISNSVLKDNGHAYVKFDGSVAKEVNVSTLLNETSTTTPYYSYVNTSSGMFIMLYVPHFSNHVIEVSNVPFTSYTMYYIIIGVIVIIAIIGSVIYIERRKK
;
A
#
# COMPACT_ATOMS: atom_id res chain seq x y z
N MET A 1 -53.07 22.56 -31.14
CA MET A 1 -51.69 22.41 -31.68
C MET A 1 -50.60 22.83 -30.69
N LYS A 2 -50.75 23.94 -29.94
CA LYS A 2 -49.70 24.48 -29.04
C LYS A 2 -49.28 23.56 -27.87
N ILE A 3 -50.19 22.76 -27.29
CA ILE A 3 -49.88 21.89 -26.13
C ILE A 3 -49.02 20.67 -26.49
N LYS A 4 -49.25 20.05 -27.66
CA LYS A 4 -48.43 18.92 -28.13
C LYS A 4 -46.97 19.34 -28.37
N ILE A 5 -46.75 20.58 -28.82
CA ILE A 5 -45.41 21.15 -29.03
C ILE A 5 -44.71 21.37 -27.69
N ILE A 6 -45.40 21.93 -26.69
CA ILE A 6 -44.82 22.15 -25.34
C ILE A 6 -44.44 20.83 -24.68
N ILE A 7 -45.29 19.80 -24.76
CA ILE A 7 -44.99 18.47 -24.21
C ILE A 7 -43.77 17.85 -24.92
N ALA A 8 -43.69 17.96 -26.25
CA ALA A 8 -42.54 17.47 -27.00
C ALA A 8 -41.24 18.22 -26.66
N THR A 9 -41.29 19.54 -26.46
CA THR A 9 -40.11 20.34 -26.08
C THR A 9 -39.62 20.00 -24.66
N ILE A 10 -40.53 19.76 -23.71
CA ILE A 10 -40.17 19.34 -22.34
C ILE A 10 -39.55 17.94 -22.34
N LEU A 11 -40.09 17.01 -23.13
CA LEU A 11 -39.53 15.65 -23.27
C LEU A 11 -38.11 15.67 -23.87
N VAL A 12 -37.88 16.49 -24.90
CA VAL A 12 -36.55 16.63 -25.52
C VAL A 12 -35.55 17.29 -24.56
N ALA A 13 -35.97 18.29 -23.79
CA ALA A 13 -35.10 18.92 -22.78
C ALA A 13 -34.72 17.94 -21.65
N PHE A 14 -35.63 17.07 -21.23
CA PHE A 14 -35.35 16.03 -20.23
C PHE A 14 -34.39 14.95 -20.76
N MET A 15 -34.52 14.55 -22.02
CA MET A 15 -33.58 13.60 -22.64
C MET A 15 -32.18 14.21 -22.77
N LEU A 16 -32.06 15.49 -23.14
CA LEU A 16 -30.77 16.19 -23.24
C LEU A 16 -30.07 16.33 -21.87
N LEU A 17 -30.82 16.61 -20.80
CA LEU A 17 -30.26 16.72 -19.45
C LEU A 17 -29.84 15.36 -18.87
N GLY A 18 -30.56 14.28 -19.18
CA GLY A 18 -30.21 12.92 -18.75
C GLY A 18 -28.94 12.37 -19.44
N VAL A 19 -28.67 12.78 -20.68
CA VAL A 19 -27.46 12.36 -21.42
C VAL A 19 -26.21 13.12 -20.96
N MET A 20 -26.34 14.37 -20.50
CA MET A 20 -25.19 15.14 -20.01
C MET A 20 -24.69 14.71 -18.61
N SER A 21 -25.51 14.03 -17.80
CA SER A 21 -25.08 13.45 -16.53
C SER A 21 -24.29 12.12 -16.65
N ALA A 22 -24.10 11.60 -17.87
CA ALA A 22 -23.45 10.31 -18.13
C ALA A 22 -22.08 10.43 -18.84
N LEU A 23 -21.54 11.64 -19.03
CA LEU A 23 -20.22 11.82 -19.62
C LEU A 23 -19.14 11.66 -18.53
N PRO A 24 -18.23 10.67 -18.65
CA PRO A 24 -17.08 10.58 -17.75
C PRO A 24 -16.20 11.82 -17.95
N ALA A 25 -15.78 12.43 -16.83
CA ALA A 25 -14.81 13.51 -16.83
C ALA A 25 -13.50 13.00 -17.46
N VAL A 26 -13.13 13.55 -18.61
CA VAL A 26 -11.83 13.31 -19.24
C VAL A 26 -10.77 13.94 -18.32
N GLN A 27 -10.07 13.12 -17.55
CA GLN A 27 -8.91 13.55 -16.77
C GLN A 27 -7.80 13.98 -17.73
N GLY A 28 -7.37 15.24 -17.58
CA GLY A 28 -6.23 15.80 -18.28
C GLY A 28 -4.97 15.02 -17.94
N ASN A 29 -4.24 14.63 -18.98
CA ASN A 29 -2.96 13.95 -18.89
C ASN A 29 -1.93 14.90 -18.25
N VAL A 30 -1.62 14.71 -16.96
CA VAL A 30 -0.58 15.47 -16.27
C VAL A 30 0.77 14.88 -16.70
N ASN A 31 1.35 15.45 -17.75
CA ASN A 31 2.76 15.24 -18.06
C ASN A 31 3.60 15.73 -16.87
N SER A 32 4.06 14.79 -16.05
CA SER A 32 5.07 15.07 -15.03
C SER A 32 6.38 15.38 -15.74
N MET A 33 6.73 16.66 -15.80
CA MET A 33 8.08 17.10 -16.16
C MET A 33 9.05 16.52 -15.12
N TYR A 34 9.88 15.58 -15.56
CA TYR A 34 11.03 15.12 -14.78
C TYR A 34 11.96 16.32 -14.51
N PRO A 35 12.36 16.58 -13.26
CA PRO A 35 13.31 17.63 -12.98
C PRO A 35 14.66 17.33 -13.64
N SER A 36 15.24 18.39 -14.17
CA SER A 36 16.58 18.53 -14.74
C SER A 36 17.64 17.61 -14.12
N MET A 37 18.44 16.96 -14.97
CA MET A 37 19.57 16.05 -14.69
C MET A 37 20.76 16.68 -13.92
N GLY A 38 20.55 17.74 -13.14
CA GLY A 38 21.61 18.48 -12.45
C GLY A 38 21.68 18.30 -10.93
N MET A 39 20.72 17.63 -10.30
CA MET A 39 20.75 17.39 -8.86
C MET A 39 21.32 16.00 -8.60
N GLY A 40 22.51 15.93 -7.97
CA GLY A 40 23.02 14.66 -7.46
C GLY A 40 22.04 14.03 -6.46
N PHE A 41 22.13 12.73 -6.24
CA PHE A 41 21.25 11.94 -5.35
C PHE A 41 21.03 12.59 -3.97
N SER A 42 22.02 13.30 -3.41
CA SER A 42 21.88 14.08 -2.17
C SER A 42 20.86 15.23 -2.31
N GLY A 43 20.87 15.97 -3.42
CA GLY A 43 19.90 17.02 -3.71
C GLY A 43 18.49 16.47 -3.92
N GLU A 44 18.34 15.30 -4.54
CA GLU A 44 17.04 14.65 -4.70
C GLU A 44 16.47 14.11 -3.38
N ILE A 45 17.28 13.45 -2.55
CA ILE A 45 16.87 13.04 -1.19
C ILE A 45 16.54 14.27 -0.35
N ASN A 46 17.42 15.28 -0.37
CA ASN A 46 17.21 16.49 0.41
C ASN A 46 15.92 17.18 -0.02
N ASN A 47 15.68 17.36 -1.31
CA ASN A 47 14.43 17.94 -1.80
C ASN A 47 13.23 17.04 -1.51
N HIS A 48 13.31 15.72 -1.70
CA HIS A 48 12.19 14.84 -1.42
C HIS A 48 11.81 14.89 0.08
N PHE A 49 12.76 14.76 1.00
CA PHE A 49 12.46 14.70 2.43
C PHE A 49 12.36 16.05 3.12
N HIS A 50 13.05 17.10 2.66
CA HIS A 50 12.88 18.45 3.21
C HIS A 50 11.67 19.17 2.60
N SER A 51 11.37 18.99 1.30
CA SER A 51 10.26 19.72 0.65
C SER A 51 8.95 18.93 0.59
N ARG A 52 8.98 17.58 0.57
CA ARG A 52 7.77 16.74 0.52
C ARG A 52 7.57 15.84 1.74
N GLY A 53 8.59 15.63 2.56
CA GLY A 53 8.63 14.47 3.46
C GLY A 53 9.05 14.69 4.90
N ASN A 54 8.94 15.91 5.43
CA ASN A 54 8.88 16.06 6.89
C ASN A 54 7.45 15.73 7.33
N TYR A 55 7.05 14.46 7.15
CA TYR A 55 5.76 13.89 7.57
C TYR A 55 5.56 13.93 9.10
N GLY A 56 6.31 14.79 9.81
CA GLY A 56 6.45 14.91 11.26
C GLY A 56 6.85 13.61 11.97
N ALA A 57 7.35 12.62 11.22
CA ALA A 57 7.89 11.37 11.72
C ALA A 57 9.42 11.38 11.56
N SER A 58 10.09 12.43 12.02
CA SER A 58 11.55 12.52 11.95
C SER A 58 12.22 11.43 12.79
N LEU A 59 13.33 10.88 12.30
CA LEU A 59 14.24 10.04 13.07
C LEU A 59 15.29 10.88 13.77
N ASN A 60 15.58 10.51 15.00
CA ASN A 60 16.69 11.05 15.78
C ASN A 60 17.73 9.95 15.99
N TYR A 61 19.01 10.30 15.85
CA TYR A 61 20.12 9.42 16.20
C TYR A 61 20.89 9.99 17.39
N SER A 62 20.92 9.25 18.50
CA SER A 62 21.72 9.56 19.68
C SER A 62 23.04 8.80 19.62
N THR A 63 24.15 9.50 19.41
CA THR A 63 25.50 8.93 19.39
C THR A 63 25.95 8.44 20.77
N ILE A 64 25.42 9.01 21.86
CA ILE A 64 25.74 8.60 23.24
C ILE A 64 25.31 7.16 23.51
N ASN A 65 24.07 6.83 23.14
CA ASN A 65 23.46 5.53 23.42
C ASN A 65 23.38 4.64 22.19
N ASN A 66 23.86 5.12 21.04
CA ASN A 66 23.80 4.42 19.77
C ASN A 66 22.36 4.03 19.39
N THR A 67 21.38 4.89 19.67
CA THR A 67 19.96 4.61 19.47
C THR A 67 19.40 5.50 18.36
N VAL A 68 18.70 4.89 17.40
CA VAL A 68 17.88 5.56 16.40
C VAL A 68 16.42 5.39 16.80
N TYR A 69 15.66 6.48 16.85
CA TYR A 69 14.26 6.44 17.28
C TYR A 69 13.40 7.50 16.59
N GLY A 70 12.12 7.16 16.41
CA GLY A 70 11.06 8.04 15.94
C GLY A 70 9.68 7.49 16.33
N GLN A 71 8.62 8.01 15.73
CA GLN A 71 7.24 7.61 16.05
C GLN A 71 6.96 6.11 15.83
N TYR A 72 7.46 5.52 14.75
CA TYR A 72 7.14 4.16 14.32
C TYR A 72 8.29 3.16 14.52
N LEU A 73 9.54 3.66 14.52
CA LEU A 73 10.76 2.86 14.60
C LEU A 73 11.59 3.19 15.84
N LYS A 74 12.12 2.17 16.51
CA LYS A 74 13.23 2.29 17.46
C LYS A 74 14.22 1.15 17.25
N LEU A 75 15.52 1.45 17.27
CA LEU A 75 16.60 0.46 17.19
C LEU A 75 17.89 0.98 17.83
N ASN A 76 18.82 0.08 18.07
CA ASN A 76 20.19 0.38 18.41
C ASN A 76 21.12 0.05 17.24
N TYR A 77 22.13 0.86 17.02
CA TYR A 77 23.11 0.74 15.93
C TYR A 77 24.54 0.76 16.46
N LYS A 78 25.37 -0.21 16.08
CA LYS A 78 26.81 -0.18 16.36
C LYS A 78 27.59 -0.82 15.22
N ASN A 79 28.35 -0.03 14.46
CA ASN A 79 29.27 -0.52 13.42
C ASN A 79 28.63 -1.50 12.43
N GLY A 80 27.45 -1.17 11.90
CA GLY A 80 26.72 -2.04 10.96
C GLY A 80 25.93 -3.19 11.59
N TYR A 81 25.95 -3.30 12.91
CA TYR A 81 25.08 -4.16 13.69
C TYR A 81 23.85 -3.39 14.16
N PHE A 82 22.66 -3.84 13.77
CA PHE A 82 21.38 -3.27 14.19
C PHE A 82 20.73 -4.21 15.19
N SER A 83 20.18 -3.69 16.28
CA SER A 83 19.54 -4.51 17.31
C SER A 83 18.32 -3.85 17.92
N ASN A 84 17.47 -4.65 18.56
CA ASN A 84 16.23 -4.22 19.20
C ASN A 84 15.31 -3.42 18.27
N ILE A 85 15.18 -3.85 17.02
CA ILE A 85 14.34 -3.18 16.03
C ILE A 85 12.89 -3.40 16.44
N THR A 86 12.26 -2.31 16.87
CA THR A 86 10.96 -2.30 17.55
C THR A 86 9.99 -1.46 16.73
N TYR A 87 8.79 -2.02 16.53
CA TYR A 87 7.65 -1.28 16.01
C TYR A 87 6.98 -0.56 17.18
N ASN A 88 7.25 0.74 17.30
CA ASN A 88 6.85 1.54 18.45
C ASN A 88 5.33 1.58 18.72
N PRO A 89 4.42 1.59 17.71
CA PRO A 89 2.99 1.62 17.97
C PRO A 89 2.48 0.42 18.79
N THR A 90 3.09 -0.75 18.62
CA THR A 90 2.74 -1.93 19.42
C THR A 90 3.70 -2.17 20.60
N GLY A 91 4.85 -1.50 20.62
CA GLY A 91 5.94 -1.73 21.55
C GLY A 91 6.67 -3.06 21.33
N THR A 92 6.41 -3.73 20.20
CA THR A 92 6.90 -5.08 19.95
C THR A 92 8.22 -5.07 19.18
N MET A 93 9.20 -5.80 19.71
CA MET A 93 10.43 -6.08 18.97
C MET A 93 10.12 -7.02 17.80
N ILE A 94 10.57 -6.66 16.60
CA ILE A 94 10.36 -7.43 15.37
C ILE A 94 11.63 -8.18 14.97
N ILE A 95 12.80 -7.54 15.16
CA ILE A 95 14.11 -8.13 14.88
C ILE A 95 15.00 -7.88 16.10
N SER A 96 15.50 -8.97 16.69
CA SER A 96 16.46 -8.92 17.80
C SER A 96 17.75 -8.27 17.35
N ASN A 97 18.28 -8.72 16.21
CA ASN A 97 19.40 -8.09 15.55
C ASN A 97 19.51 -8.48 14.08
N MET A 98 20.21 -7.66 13.31
CA MET A 98 20.59 -7.96 11.93
C MET A 98 21.91 -7.30 11.55
N TYR A 99 22.64 -7.95 10.65
CA TYR A 99 23.96 -7.50 10.20
C TYR A 99 24.37 -8.23 8.91
N ALA A 100 25.28 -7.62 8.15
CA ALA A 100 25.95 -8.28 7.04
C ALA A 100 27.33 -8.82 7.46
N ASN A 101 27.72 -9.98 6.97
CA ASN A 101 29.10 -10.47 7.13
C ASN A 101 30.01 -9.82 6.08
N SER A 102 31.00 -9.04 6.49
CA SER A 102 31.87 -8.28 5.58
C SER A 102 32.89 -9.17 4.85
N SER A 103 32.60 -9.52 3.59
CA SER A 103 33.59 -10.11 2.68
C SER A 103 33.50 -9.60 1.23
N GLY A 104 32.58 -8.68 0.92
CA GLY A 104 32.31 -8.18 -0.43
C GLY A 104 32.48 -6.65 -0.56
N SER A 105 32.56 -6.17 -1.80
CA SER A 105 32.58 -4.75 -2.15
C SER A 105 31.47 -4.43 -3.17
N VAL A 106 30.65 -3.42 -2.88
CA VAL A 106 29.66 -2.77 -3.72
C VAL A 106 30.45 -1.72 -4.50
N SER A 107 31.18 -2.20 -5.49
CA SER A 107 32.13 -1.42 -6.30
C SER A 107 31.50 -0.30 -7.13
N HIS A 108 30.18 -0.11 -7.05
CA HIS A 108 29.40 0.77 -7.94
C HIS A 108 28.38 1.66 -7.24
N ILE A 109 28.30 1.70 -5.91
CA ILE A 109 27.63 2.84 -5.28
C ILE A 109 28.60 4.01 -5.43
N TYR A 110 28.36 4.87 -6.41
CA TYR A 110 29.03 6.16 -6.46
C TYR A 110 28.69 6.87 -5.13
N THR A 111 29.69 7.05 -4.27
CA THR A 111 29.56 7.64 -2.92
C THR A 111 29.99 9.11 -2.87
N PRO A 112 29.43 10.06 -3.64
CA PRO A 112 29.61 11.47 -3.31
C PRO A 112 28.66 11.92 -2.19
N LEU A 113 27.95 11.00 -1.51
CA LEU A 113 26.79 11.34 -0.68
C LEU A 113 27.11 11.73 0.76
N PHE A 114 28.12 11.12 1.35
CA PHE A 114 28.48 11.39 2.74
C PHE A 114 30.01 11.34 2.86
N THR A 115 30.60 12.48 3.26
CA THR A 115 32.05 12.68 3.35
C THR A 115 32.59 12.42 4.76
N SER A 116 31.75 11.98 5.68
CA SER A 116 32.10 11.72 7.08
C SER A 116 32.39 10.24 7.33
N ASP A 117 33.30 9.97 8.28
CA ASP A 117 33.67 8.62 8.74
C ASP A 117 32.50 7.85 9.40
N ASP A 118 31.39 8.54 9.71
CA ASP A 118 30.17 7.92 10.23
C ASP A 118 29.34 7.30 9.12
N ASN A 119 29.20 5.97 9.16
CA ASN A 119 28.45 5.19 8.17
C ASN A 119 26.92 5.28 8.31
N ILE A 120 26.39 6.08 9.23
CA ILE A 120 24.95 6.23 9.51
C ILE A 120 24.51 7.69 9.45
N HIS A 121 23.42 7.94 8.75
CA HIS A 121 22.83 9.28 8.58
C HIS A 121 21.32 9.22 8.81
N THR A 122 20.77 10.23 9.47
CA THR A 122 19.32 10.43 9.57
C THR A 122 18.92 11.67 8.77
N LEU A 123 17.97 11.53 7.85
CA LEU A 123 17.48 12.60 6.99
C LEU A 123 15.95 12.61 7.03
N GLY A 124 15.37 13.53 7.82
CA GLY A 124 13.92 13.55 8.04
C GLY A 124 13.43 12.23 8.65
N SER A 125 12.53 11.53 7.96
CA SER A 125 12.01 10.22 8.39
C SER A 125 12.88 9.02 7.97
N LEU A 126 14.03 9.24 7.33
CA LEU A 126 14.93 8.17 6.91
C LEU A 126 16.13 8.02 7.80
N MET A 127 16.56 6.78 7.95
CA MET A 127 17.92 6.43 8.37
C MET A 127 18.58 5.66 7.25
N ILE A 128 19.79 6.08 6.91
CA ILE A 128 20.60 5.49 5.85
C ILE A 128 21.87 4.98 6.51
N TYR A 129 22.20 3.72 6.24
CA TYR A 129 23.49 3.15 6.57
C TYR A 129 24.11 2.55 5.31
N TYR A 130 25.41 2.72 5.15
CA TYR A 130 26.11 2.07 4.05
C TYR A 130 27.54 1.70 4.45
N ASN A 131 28.07 0.68 3.80
CA ASN A 131 29.49 0.34 3.84
C ASN A 131 29.89 -0.30 2.51
N TYR A 132 31.08 -0.89 2.45
CA TYR A 132 31.54 -1.58 1.25
C TYR A 132 30.62 -2.71 0.81
N SER A 133 29.91 -3.45 1.65
CA SER A 133 29.13 -4.62 1.20
C SER A 133 27.60 -4.43 1.25
N THR A 134 27.13 -3.35 1.85
CA THR A 134 25.75 -3.24 2.32
C THR A 134 25.27 -1.80 2.25
N PHE A 135 24.03 -1.62 1.80
CA PHE A 135 23.30 -0.36 1.84
C PHE A 135 21.93 -0.61 2.47
N ILE A 136 21.55 0.20 3.45
CA ILE A 136 20.33 0.04 4.25
C ILE A 136 19.64 1.40 4.32
N VAL A 137 18.35 1.42 4.01
CA VAL A 137 17.46 2.55 4.27
C VAL A 137 16.35 2.05 5.17
N MET A 138 16.06 2.74 6.27
CA MET A 138 14.88 2.48 7.09
C MET A 138 14.03 3.74 7.16
N HIS A 139 12.73 3.54 7.03
CA HIS A 139 11.72 4.56 7.03
C HIS A 139 10.98 4.54 8.37
N ASN A 140 10.90 5.70 8.99
CA ASN A 140 10.01 5.93 10.11
C ASN A 140 8.64 6.34 9.59
N ASN A 141 7.94 5.39 8.99
CA ASN A 141 6.59 5.54 8.47
C ASN A 141 5.65 4.53 9.14
N PRO A 142 4.32 4.67 8.99
CA PRO A 142 3.34 3.78 9.62
C PRO A 142 3.55 2.29 9.34
N ALA A 143 4.04 1.97 8.14
CA ALA A 143 4.30 0.61 7.70
C ALA A 143 5.69 0.10 8.10
N LEU A 144 6.52 0.88 8.81
CA LEU A 144 7.95 0.65 9.06
C LEU A 144 8.59 -0.10 7.90
N GLU A 145 9.04 0.66 6.92
CA GLU A 145 9.66 0.08 5.75
C GLU A 145 11.18 0.10 5.86
N SER A 146 11.85 -0.97 5.46
CA SER A 146 13.30 -0.98 5.26
C SER A 146 13.67 -1.60 3.94
N ASN A 147 14.64 -0.98 3.27
CA ASN A 147 15.19 -1.40 2.00
C ASN A 147 16.66 -1.72 2.23
N ILE A 148 17.06 -2.97 2.01
CA ILE A 148 18.40 -3.47 2.29
C ILE A 148 18.96 -4.09 1.01
N MET A 149 20.19 -3.73 0.69
CA MET A 149 20.94 -4.22 -0.44
C MET A 149 22.25 -4.79 0.08
N ILE A 150 22.61 -5.97 -0.41
CA ILE A 150 23.86 -6.65 -0.06
C ILE A 150 24.59 -7.11 -1.32
N ASN A 151 25.93 -7.10 -1.29
CA ASN A 151 26.78 -7.58 -2.38
C ASN A 151 27.95 -8.44 -1.88
N GLY A 152 28.04 -9.67 -2.39
CA GLY A 152 29.09 -10.65 -2.11
C GLY A 152 29.05 -11.23 -0.70
N THR A 153 28.01 -10.92 0.08
CA THR A 153 27.94 -11.19 1.52
C THR A 153 26.62 -11.80 1.94
N TYR A 154 26.63 -12.51 3.07
CA TYR A 154 25.42 -12.97 3.75
C TYR A 154 24.81 -11.86 4.60
N PHE A 155 23.48 -11.81 4.66
CA PHE A 155 22.75 -10.98 5.60
C PHE A 155 22.05 -11.86 6.64
N HIS A 156 22.32 -11.58 7.91
CA HIS A 156 21.76 -12.31 9.04
C HIS A 156 20.66 -11.47 9.68
N ILE A 157 19.52 -12.09 9.94
CA ILE A 157 18.40 -11.52 10.70
C ILE A 157 18.03 -12.51 11.78
N ASN A 158 18.04 -12.05 13.03
CA ASN A 158 17.65 -12.84 14.18
C ASN A 158 16.32 -12.33 14.73
N ALA A 159 15.29 -13.16 14.67
CA ALA A 159 13.99 -12.85 15.25
C ALA A 159 14.03 -12.96 16.80
N PRO A 160 13.10 -12.32 17.52
CA PRO A 160 12.89 -12.54 18.95
C PRO A 160 12.61 -14.00 19.26
N SER A 161 13.04 -14.51 20.42
CA SER A 161 12.81 -15.91 20.81
C SER A 161 11.34 -16.31 20.92
N SER A 162 10.45 -15.33 21.17
CA SER A 162 9.00 -15.51 21.21
C SER A 162 8.32 -15.47 19.84
N ALA A 163 9.04 -15.06 18.78
CA ALA A 163 8.46 -14.87 17.47
C ALA A 163 8.21 -16.21 16.76
N LYS A 164 7.14 -16.27 15.97
CA LYS A 164 6.88 -17.34 15.02
C LYS A 164 7.34 -16.91 13.64
N ILE A 165 8.07 -17.79 12.97
CA ILE A 165 8.57 -17.53 11.61
C ILE A 165 7.81 -18.44 10.65
N TYR A 166 7.27 -17.83 9.60
CA TYR A 166 6.66 -18.53 8.47
C TYR A 166 7.40 -18.14 7.20
N ASN A 167 7.37 -19.00 6.18
CA ASN A 167 8.02 -18.68 4.92
C ASN A 167 7.37 -19.40 3.74
N THR A 168 7.63 -18.87 2.54
CA THR A 168 7.39 -19.56 1.28
C THR A 168 8.62 -19.45 0.40
N THR A 169 9.08 -20.59 -0.12
CA THR A 169 10.10 -20.67 -1.16
C THR A 169 9.38 -20.93 -2.48
N ASN A 170 9.56 -20.05 -3.46
CA ASN A 170 8.72 -20.00 -4.68
C ASN A 170 7.30 -19.53 -4.39
N ASN A 171 7.17 -18.27 -3.97
CA ASN A 171 5.89 -17.59 -3.95
C ASN A 171 5.25 -17.65 -5.36
N MET A 172 4.30 -18.58 -5.55
CA MET A 172 3.65 -18.87 -6.83
C MET A 172 2.86 -17.67 -7.39
N GLN A 173 2.67 -16.64 -6.57
CA GLN A 173 2.02 -15.39 -6.94
C GLN A 173 2.93 -14.42 -7.71
N VAL A 174 4.24 -14.66 -7.78
CA VAL A 174 5.15 -13.82 -8.57
C VAL A 174 5.41 -14.54 -9.89
N SER A 175 4.94 -13.97 -11.00
CA SER A 175 5.18 -14.55 -12.32
C SER A 175 6.70 -14.63 -12.59
N ALA A 176 7.15 -15.63 -13.35
CA ALA A 176 8.56 -15.76 -13.68
C ALA A 176 9.11 -14.49 -14.37
N SER A 177 8.28 -13.83 -15.18
CA SER A 177 8.60 -12.55 -15.82
C SER A 177 8.63 -11.37 -14.85
N ALA A 178 7.74 -11.30 -13.86
CA ALA A 178 7.78 -10.28 -12.81
C ALA A 178 8.99 -10.48 -11.89
N ASN A 179 9.30 -11.72 -11.52
CA ASN A 179 10.52 -12.03 -10.77
C ASN A 179 11.77 -11.68 -11.60
N ALA A 180 11.82 -12.04 -12.88
CA ALA A 180 12.93 -11.68 -13.77
C ALA A 180 13.02 -10.16 -13.96
N SER A 181 11.91 -9.44 -14.06
CA SER A 181 11.87 -7.98 -14.16
C SER A 181 12.30 -7.32 -12.86
N LEU A 182 11.83 -7.76 -11.70
CA LEU A 182 12.27 -7.27 -10.39
C LEU A 182 13.76 -7.58 -10.14
N ASN A 183 14.24 -8.75 -10.56
CA ASN A 183 15.66 -9.10 -10.47
C ASN A 183 16.50 -8.30 -11.50
N ALA A 184 15.99 -8.09 -12.71
CA ALA A 184 16.64 -7.26 -13.72
C ALA A 184 16.64 -5.78 -13.33
N GLN A 185 15.57 -5.30 -12.67
CA GLN A 185 15.51 -3.99 -12.04
C GLN A 185 16.54 -3.95 -10.91
N ALA A 186 16.47 -4.84 -9.91
CA ALA A 186 17.46 -4.90 -8.83
C ALA A 186 18.92 -4.97 -9.32
N ASN A 187 19.20 -5.62 -10.46
CA ASN A 187 20.54 -5.68 -11.04
C ASN A 187 20.91 -4.46 -11.89
N SER A 188 20.01 -3.93 -12.73
CA SER A 188 20.29 -2.82 -13.66
C SER A 188 20.08 -1.44 -13.04
N THR A 189 19.12 -1.27 -12.13
CA THR A 189 18.72 0.03 -11.56
C THR A 189 19.49 0.39 -10.30
N VAL A 190 19.99 -0.61 -9.57
CA VAL A 190 20.71 -0.42 -8.30
C VAL A 190 22.22 -0.35 -8.51
N PHE A 191 22.76 -1.08 -9.50
CA PHE A 191 24.20 -1.11 -9.79
C PHE A 191 24.59 -0.38 -11.11
N GLY A 192 23.62 -0.07 -11.97
CA GLY A 192 23.86 0.51 -13.31
C GLY A 192 23.90 2.04 -13.38
N ASN A 193 23.80 2.75 -12.25
CA ASN A 193 24.07 4.19 -12.14
C ASN A 193 23.27 5.12 -13.10
N ALA A 194 21.97 4.85 -13.34
CA ALA A 194 21.15 5.63 -14.28
C ALA A 194 19.88 6.22 -13.63
N SER A 195 20.03 7.28 -12.83
CA SER A 195 19.02 8.29 -12.38
C SER A 195 17.64 7.85 -11.82
N MET A 196 17.27 6.57 -11.84
CA MET A 196 16.06 6.02 -11.19
C MET A 196 16.36 5.38 -9.83
N SER A 197 17.64 5.39 -9.42
CA SER A 197 18.16 4.75 -8.20
C SER A 197 17.62 5.35 -6.91
N VAL A 198 16.95 6.51 -6.94
CA VAL A 198 16.48 7.20 -5.74
C VAL A 198 15.07 6.76 -5.35
N ASN A 199 14.15 6.68 -6.33
CA ASN A 199 12.74 6.34 -6.06
C ASN A 199 12.51 4.85 -5.73
N VAL A 200 13.31 3.94 -6.30
CA VAL A 200 13.11 2.49 -6.13
C VAL A 200 13.96 1.92 -4.98
N MET A 201 15.22 2.34 -4.82
CA MET A 201 16.09 1.81 -3.74
C MET A 201 15.67 2.28 -2.36
N ALA A 202 15.06 3.46 -2.27
CA ALA A 202 14.50 3.99 -1.04
C ALA A 202 12.96 4.05 -1.11
N ASN A 203 12.34 3.32 -2.05
CA ASN A 203 10.89 3.13 -2.19
C ASN A 203 10.02 4.39 -1.98
N PHE A 204 10.41 5.51 -2.60
CA PHE A 204 9.69 6.79 -2.49
C PHE A 204 8.30 6.78 -3.13
N ASN A 205 7.93 5.71 -3.82
CA ASN A 205 6.59 5.54 -4.38
C ASN A 205 5.62 4.88 -3.39
N HIS A 206 6.08 4.46 -2.21
CA HIS A 206 5.29 3.77 -1.18
C HIS A 206 4.63 2.46 -1.67
N VAL A 207 5.24 1.78 -2.66
CA VAL A 207 4.73 0.51 -3.21
C VAL A 207 5.79 -0.58 -3.11
N ILE A 208 5.57 -1.51 -2.20
CA ILE A 208 6.44 -2.66 -1.95
C ILE A 208 5.90 -3.84 -2.75
N ASN A 209 6.75 -4.43 -3.59
CA ASN A 209 6.38 -5.61 -4.37
C ASN A 209 7.08 -6.84 -3.80
N ALA A 210 6.33 -7.92 -3.60
CA ALA A 210 6.89 -9.15 -3.08
C ALA A 210 7.91 -9.76 -4.04
N GLY A 211 9.00 -10.25 -3.45
CA GLY A 211 9.96 -11.10 -4.13
C GLY A 211 9.47 -12.54 -4.25
N LYS A 212 10.24 -13.36 -4.97
CA LYS A 212 10.02 -14.81 -5.07
C LYS A 212 10.02 -15.50 -3.71
N ASN A 213 10.74 -14.94 -2.76
CA ASN A 213 10.91 -15.45 -1.42
C ASN A 213 10.28 -14.47 -0.43
N MET A 214 9.40 -14.98 0.42
CA MET A 214 8.74 -14.20 1.46
C MET A 214 8.88 -14.94 2.79
N ILE A 215 9.30 -14.19 3.81
CA ILE A 215 9.40 -14.65 5.19
C ILE A 215 8.50 -13.73 6.02
N ILE A 216 7.78 -14.29 6.98
CA ILE A 216 6.88 -13.57 7.87
C ILE A 216 7.34 -13.82 9.30
N ILE A 217 7.54 -12.76 10.05
CA ILE A 217 7.83 -12.79 11.49
C ILE A 217 6.57 -12.28 12.21
N ASP A 218 5.91 -13.14 12.97
CA ASP A 218 4.83 -12.77 13.89
C ASP A 218 5.37 -12.83 15.32
N ASN A 219 5.50 -11.67 15.96
CA ASN A 219 5.78 -11.60 17.38
C ASN A 219 4.62 -10.94 18.10
N ASN A 220 3.92 -11.68 18.97
CA ASN A 220 2.80 -11.16 19.76
C ASN A 220 1.74 -10.41 18.92
N GLY A 221 1.41 -10.94 17.74
CA GLY A 221 0.46 -10.34 16.81
C GLY A 221 1.00 -9.14 16.04
N THR A 222 2.27 -8.77 16.21
CA THR A 222 2.94 -7.75 15.39
C THR A 222 3.63 -8.45 14.23
N VAL A 223 3.17 -8.21 13.01
CA VAL A 223 3.61 -8.94 11.81
C VAL A 223 4.54 -8.10 10.97
N ALA A 224 5.69 -8.70 10.63
CA ALA A 224 6.61 -8.17 9.65
C ALA A 224 6.78 -9.14 8.48
N PHE A 225 6.84 -8.59 7.28
CA PHE A 225 7.16 -9.30 6.05
C PHE A 225 8.59 -8.96 5.64
N ILE A 226 9.32 -9.97 5.21
CA ILE A 226 10.64 -9.84 4.61
C ILE A 226 10.54 -10.43 3.20
N PHE A 227 10.65 -9.57 2.20
CA PHE A 227 10.69 -9.96 0.79
C PHE A 227 12.14 -10.02 0.34
N VAL A 228 12.53 -11.13 -0.28
CA VAL A 228 13.90 -11.35 -0.75
C VAL A 228 13.91 -11.48 -2.27
N HIS A 229 14.69 -10.61 -2.91
CA HIS A 229 14.90 -10.50 -4.35
C HIS A 229 16.34 -10.86 -4.69
N ASN A 230 16.54 -11.62 -5.77
CA ASN A 230 17.84 -12.16 -6.20
C ASN A 230 18.64 -12.89 -5.08
N GLY A 231 17.97 -13.38 -4.06
CA GLY A 231 18.57 -14.04 -2.91
C GLY A 231 17.82 -15.30 -2.52
N ASN A 232 18.54 -16.29 -2.01
CA ASN A 232 17.99 -17.43 -1.30
C ASN A 232 18.04 -17.17 0.21
N PHE A 233 17.34 -17.96 0.99
CA PHE A 233 17.42 -17.88 2.45
C PHE A 233 17.42 -19.26 3.09
N VAL A 234 17.99 -19.34 4.30
CA VAL A 234 17.95 -20.50 5.19
C VAL A 234 17.45 -20.02 6.55
N ILE A 235 16.56 -20.79 7.16
CA ILE A 235 16.02 -20.53 8.49
C ILE A 235 16.47 -21.66 9.43
N SER A 236 17.10 -21.30 10.55
CA SER A 236 17.50 -22.23 11.60
C SER A 236 17.12 -21.66 12.98
N GLY A 237 16.04 -22.18 13.54
CA GLY A 237 15.39 -21.58 14.71
C GLY A 237 14.95 -20.14 14.39
N GLN A 238 15.42 -19.18 15.18
CA GLN A 238 15.14 -17.76 14.97
C GLN A 238 16.12 -17.04 14.04
N ASN A 239 17.14 -17.75 13.55
CA ASN A 239 18.16 -17.18 12.67
C ASN A 239 17.73 -17.34 11.21
N ILE A 240 17.70 -16.24 10.48
CA ILE A 240 17.42 -16.17 9.05
C ILE A 240 18.70 -15.69 8.37
N THR A 241 19.23 -16.50 7.47
CA THR A 241 20.42 -16.16 6.67
C THR A 241 20.01 -15.98 5.22
N ILE A 242 20.21 -14.79 4.68
CA ILE A 242 19.93 -14.45 3.28
C ILE A 242 21.24 -14.46 2.47
N MET A 243 21.22 -15.15 1.33
CA MET A 243 22.37 -15.45 0.50
C MET A 243 22.12 -14.95 -0.93
N PRO A 244 22.93 -14.02 -1.47
CA PRO A 244 22.83 -13.59 -2.86
C PRO A 244 22.98 -14.73 -3.87
N VAL A 245 22.18 -14.75 -4.94
CA VAL A 245 22.24 -15.79 -5.98
C VAL A 245 23.21 -15.43 -7.11
N ASN A 246 23.49 -14.15 -7.34
CA ASN A 246 24.43 -13.68 -8.37
C ASN A 246 25.27 -12.51 -7.85
N GLY A 247 25.88 -12.68 -6.68
CA GLY A 247 26.61 -11.63 -5.99
C GLY A 247 25.71 -10.66 -5.23
N THR A 248 24.52 -10.34 -5.71
CA THR A 248 23.67 -9.28 -5.11
C THR A 248 22.32 -9.81 -4.61
N ALA A 249 21.77 -9.19 -3.56
CA ALA A 249 20.38 -9.38 -3.16
C ALA A 249 19.77 -8.07 -2.68
N PHE A 250 18.46 -7.94 -2.88
CA PHE A 250 17.65 -6.84 -2.38
C PHE A 250 16.58 -7.39 -1.44
N ILE A 251 16.38 -6.74 -0.31
CA ILE A 251 15.55 -7.21 0.79
C ILE A 251 14.66 -6.04 1.20
N ASN A 252 13.35 -6.24 1.17
CA ASN A 252 12.38 -5.31 1.74
C ASN A 252 11.88 -5.88 3.06
N ILE A 253 11.84 -5.06 4.11
CA ILE A 253 11.19 -5.39 5.37
C ILE A 253 10.03 -4.42 5.55
N VAL A 254 8.84 -4.92 5.86
CA VAL A 254 7.65 -4.09 6.09
C VAL A 254 6.82 -4.61 7.25
N VAL A 255 6.34 -3.70 8.10
CA VAL A 255 5.42 -3.95 9.21
C VAL A 255 4.10 -3.21 8.93
N PRO A 256 3.24 -3.73 8.05
CA PRO A 256 2.07 -2.98 7.59
C PRO A 256 1.10 -2.76 8.76
N PRO A 257 0.59 -1.53 8.98
CA PRO A 257 -0.19 -1.21 10.17
C PRO A 257 -1.51 -2.01 10.24
N GLY A 258 -2.01 -2.48 9.09
CA GLY A 258 -3.19 -3.32 8.99
C GLY A 258 -3.07 -4.71 9.56
N MET A 259 -1.86 -5.21 9.76
CA MET A 259 -1.60 -6.57 10.23
C MET A 259 -1.23 -6.63 11.73
N GLN A 260 -1.40 -5.51 12.45
CA GLN A 260 -0.93 -5.38 13.83
C GLN A 260 -2.05 -5.71 14.83
N LYS A 261 -1.83 -6.76 15.63
CA LYS A 261 -2.74 -7.27 16.67
C LYS A 261 -4.15 -7.59 16.15
N VAL A 262 -4.27 -8.01 14.90
CA VAL A 262 -5.55 -8.42 14.31
C VAL A 262 -5.98 -9.77 14.93
N PRO A 263 -7.22 -9.92 15.44
CA PRO A 263 -7.69 -11.17 16.05
C PRO A 263 -7.57 -12.42 15.17
N VAL A 264 -7.54 -12.26 13.85
CA VAL A 264 -7.46 -13.34 12.84
C VAL A 264 -6.08 -13.46 12.19
N ASN A 265 -5.03 -12.96 12.84
CA ASN A 265 -3.70 -12.82 12.23
C ASN A 265 -3.13 -14.11 11.64
N THR A 266 -3.27 -15.25 12.33
CA THR A 266 -2.79 -16.55 11.83
C THR A 266 -3.52 -17.00 10.56
N THR A 267 -4.82 -16.75 10.48
CA THR A 267 -5.65 -17.02 9.30
C THR A 267 -5.25 -16.12 8.13
N LEU A 268 -5.04 -14.82 8.37
CA LEU A 268 -4.59 -13.87 7.35
C LEU A 268 -3.19 -14.21 6.83
N THR A 269 -2.25 -14.47 7.73
CA THR A 269 -0.89 -14.91 7.39
C THR A 269 -0.92 -16.17 6.53
N SER A 270 -1.75 -17.17 6.89
CA SER A 270 -1.92 -18.36 6.05
C SER A 270 -2.56 -18.05 4.70
N ALA A 271 -3.50 -17.10 4.61
CA ALA A 271 -4.14 -16.70 3.38
C ALA A 271 -3.17 -15.99 2.43
N ILE A 272 -2.30 -15.13 2.97
CA ILE A 272 -1.22 -14.46 2.23
C ILE A 272 -0.22 -15.51 1.72
N LEU A 273 0.27 -16.41 2.58
CA LEU A 273 1.22 -17.47 2.19
C LEU A 273 0.68 -18.44 1.13
N LYS A 274 -0.63 -18.73 1.16
CA LYS A 274 -1.33 -19.55 0.16
C LYS A 274 -1.74 -18.77 -1.09
N GLY A 275 -1.45 -17.48 -1.11
CA GLY A 275 -1.73 -16.60 -2.22
C GLY A 275 -3.20 -16.29 -2.47
N LYS A 276 -4.04 -16.35 -1.44
CA LYS A 276 -5.44 -15.92 -1.49
C LYS A 276 -5.56 -14.40 -1.40
N ILE A 277 -4.73 -13.77 -0.57
CA ILE A 277 -4.61 -12.32 -0.47
C ILE A 277 -3.42 -11.90 -1.33
N ALA A 278 -3.64 -10.98 -2.26
CA ALA A 278 -2.66 -10.61 -3.28
C ALA A 278 -2.02 -9.24 -3.04
N SER A 279 -2.71 -8.34 -2.36
CA SER A 279 -2.21 -7.00 -2.06
C SER A 279 -2.90 -6.46 -0.82
N GLU A 280 -2.20 -5.60 -0.11
CA GLU A 280 -2.72 -4.79 0.99
C GLU A 280 -2.37 -3.32 0.73
N ILE A 281 -3.31 -2.42 0.94
CA ILE A 281 -3.03 -0.97 1.03
C ILE A 281 -3.41 -0.45 2.41
N ALA A 282 -2.52 0.30 3.02
CA ALA A 282 -2.74 0.96 4.31
C ALA A 282 -2.86 2.47 4.11
N LEU A 283 -3.88 3.09 4.71
CA LEU A 283 -4.08 4.54 4.76
C LEU A 283 -3.96 5.08 6.19
N GLU A 284 -3.10 6.06 6.39
CA GLU A 284 -2.90 6.70 7.69
C GLU A 284 -2.63 8.21 7.57
N ARG A 285 -3.08 9.01 8.53
CA ARG A 285 -2.63 10.40 8.64
C ARG A 285 -1.43 10.50 9.56
N VAL A 286 -0.31 10.97 9.01
CA VAL A 286 0.89 11.27 9.78
C VAL A 286 1.03 12.78 9.85
N ASN A 287 0.81 13.33 11.05
CA ASN A 287 0.80 14.79 11.28
C ASN A 287 -0.16 15.56 10.35
N GLY A 288 -1.33 14.99 10.09
CA GLY A 288 -2.39 15.59 9.28
C GLY A 288 -2.29 15.29 7.78
N THR A 289 -1.11 14.95 7.28
CA THR A 289 -0.88 14.52 5.89
C THR A 289 -1.34 13.08 5.70
N LEU A 290 -2.09 12.81 4.63
CA LEU A 290 -2.53 11.47 4.30
C LEU A 290 -1.40 10.72 3.60
N GLU A 291 -1.03 9.58 4.19
CA GLU A 291 -0.05 8.63 3.67
C GLU A 291 -0.74 7.34 3.26
N ASN A 292 -0.23 6.74 2.18
CA ASN A 292 -0.59 5.39 1.79
C ASN A 292 0.66 4.52 1.65
N ASN A 293 0.55 3.24 1.98
CA ASN A 293 1.58 2.24 1.67
C ASN A 293 0.89 1.01 1.08
N THR A 294 1.36 0.56 -0.08
CA THR A 294 0.86 -0.64 -0.74
C THR A 294 1.89 -1.76 -0.63
N VAL A 295 1.48 -2.91 -0.12
CA VAL A 295 2.26 -4.15 -0.09
C VAL A 295 1.62 -5.16 -1.04
N ASN A 296 2.24 -5.39 -2.19
CA ASN A 296 1.80 -6.38 -3.15
C ASN A 296 2.44 -7.74 -2.83
N TYR A 297 1.70 -8.64 -2.19
CA TYR A 297 2.11 -10.04 -2.00
C TYR A 297 2.20 -10.83 -3.33
N ASN A 298 1.45 -10.36 -4.33
CA ASN A 298 1.42 -10.81 -5.71
C ASN A 298 1.76 -9.62 -6.63
N SER A 299 2.81 -9.76 -7.43
CA SER A 299 3.32 -8.70 -8.31
C SER A 299 2.43 -8.37 -9.52
N SER A 300 1.39 -9.17 -9.77
CA SER A 300 0.47 -8.93 -10.89
C SER A 300 -0.60 -7.88 -10.58
N ILE A 301 -0.86 -7.62 -9.29
CA ILE A 301 -1.83 -6.64 -8.82
C ILE A 301 -1.17 -5.26 -8.74
N ASN A 302 -1.91 -4.27 -9.19
CA ASN A 302 -1.59 -2.87 -9.02
C ASN A 302 -2.76 -2.23 -8.26
N PHE A 303 -2.48 -1.87 -7.01
CA PHE A 303 -3.47 -1.34 -6.08
C PHE A 303 -3.06 0.06 -5.62
N LYS A 304 -3.88 1.05 -5.97
CA LYS A 304 -3.58 2.47 -5.75
C LYS A 304 -4.70 3.16 -5.00
N PHE A 305 -4.32 4.10 -4.16
CA PHE A 305 -5.24 5.08 -3.61
C PHE A 305 -5.52 6.18 -4.65
N ASP A 306 -6.79 6.54 -4.86
CA ASP A 306 -7.21 7.66 -5.72
C ASP A 306 -7.46 8.92 -4.89
N LYS A 307 -8.43 8.86 -3.99
CA LYS A 307 -8.86 10.02 -3.18
C LYS A 307 -9.61 9.60 -1.93
N ASN A 308 -9.75 10.55 -0.99
CA ASN A 308 -10.60 10.39 0.17
C ASN A 308 -11.48 11.63 0.39
N THR A 309 -12.60 11.42 1.05
CA THR A 309 -13.39 12.45 1.72
C THR A 309 -13.31 12.24 3.23
N THR A 310 -14.12 12.94 4.00
CA THR A 310 -14.25 12.73 5.45
C THR A 310 -14.90 11.40 5.82
N SER A 311 -15.64 10.77 4.89
CA SER A 311 -16.41 9.55 5.13
C SER A 311 -16.02 8.38 4.23
N ASN A 312 -15.35 8.66 3.09
CA ASN A 312 -15.09 7.65 2.08
C ASN A 312 -13.61 7.67 1.66
N ALA A 313 -13.07 6.51 1.28
CA ALA A 313 -11.79 6.36 0.60
C ALA A 313 -12.00 5.55 -0.69
N VAL A 314 -11.37 6.00 -1.77
CA VAL A 314 -11.52 5.41 -3.11
C VAL A 314 -10.17 4.89 -3.56
N PHE A 315 -10.20 3.70 -4.16
CA PHE A 315 -9.03 2.98 -4.60
C PHE A 315 -9.25 2.41 -5.99
N ASP A 316 -8.20 2.39 -6.79
CA ASP A 316 -8.17 1.72 -8.08
C ASP A 316 -7.39 0.43 -7.94
N VAL A 317 -7.97 -0.67 -8.42
CA VAL A 317 -7.32 -1.97 -8.44
C VAL A 317 -7.37 -2.55 -9.84
N ASN A 318 -6.21 -3.02 -10.31
CA ASN A 318 -6.11 -3.75 -11.57
C ASN A 318 -5.10 -4.90 -11.46
N SER A 319 -5.17 -5.82 -12.41
CA SER A 319 -4.21 -6.92 -12.52
C SER A 319 -3.79 -7.14 -13.96
N THR A 320 -2.55 -7.60 -14.12
CA THR A 320 -2.05 -8.13 -15.40
C THR A 320 -2.44 -9.59 -15.65
N VAL A 321 -3.07 -10.25 -14.66
CA VAL A 321 -3.57 -11.63 -14.77
C VAL A 321 -5.05 -11.70 -14.44
N ASN A 322 -5.77 -12.52 -15.19
CA ASN A 322 -7.22 -12.66 -15.07
C ASN A 322 -7.59 -13.86 -14.17
N HIS A 323 -7.36 -13.73 -12.87
CA HIS A 323 -7.82 -14.69 -11.86
C HIS A 323 -8.44 -13.94 -10.67
N SER A 324 -9.43 -14.53 -10.00
CA SER A 324 -9.99 -13.92 -8.78
C SER A 324 -8.95 -13.87 -7.65
N THR A 325 -9.09 -12.89 -6.76
CA THR A 325 -8.21 -12.75 -5.60
C THR A 325 -8.84 -11.91 -4.52
N ILE A 326 -8.19 -11.84 -3.36
CA ILE A 326 -8.56 -10.94 -2.29
C ILE A 326 -7.54 -9.80 -2.20
N VAL A 327 -8.04 -8.57 -2.12
CA VAL A 327 -7.23 -7.40 -1.72
C VAL A 327 -7.63 -6.95 -0.33
N ALA A 328 -6.66 -6.45 0.43
CA ALA A 328 -6.85 -5.95 1.78
C ALA A 328 -6.65 -4.43 1.83
N ILE A 329 -7.45 -3.77 2.67
CA ILE A 329 -7.40 -2.33 2.86
C ILE A 329 -7.39 -2.08 4.37
N PHE A 330 -6.34 -1.46 4.87
CA PHE A 330 -6.34 -0.90 6.20
C PHE A 330 -6.60 0.60 6.13
N ILE A 331 -7.56 1.08 6.92
CA ILE A 331 -7.83 2.51 7.05
C ILE A 331 -7.77 2.86 8.53
N SER A 332 -6.78 3.67 8.91
CA SER A 332 -6.64 4.10 10.30
C SER A 332 -7.79 5.03 10.72
N ASN A 333 -8.03 5.08 12.03
CA ASN A 333 -8.99 5.98 12.68
C ASN A 333 -8.73 7.47 12.41
N SER A 334 -7.50 7.81 12.02
CA SER A 334 -7.11 9.18 11.65
C SER A 334 -7.58 9.57 10.25
N VAL A 335 -7.88 8.60 9.38
CA VAL A 335 -8.33 8.83 8.00
C VAL A 335 -9.85 8.77 7.93
N LEU A 336 -10.45 7.67 8.38
CA LEU A 336 -11.89 7.50 8.53
C LEU A 336 -12.17 7.12 9.99
N LYS A 337 -13.03 7.89 10.64
CA LYS A 337 -13.43 7.60 12.02
C LYS A 337 -14.14 6.25 12.06
N ASP A 338 -13.61 5.30 12.83
CA ASP A 338 -14.27 4.01 13.05
C ASP A 338 -15.57 4.22 13.83
N ASN A 339 -16.68 3.84 13.19
CA ASN A 339 -18.03 3.86 13.77
C ASN A 339 -18.54 2.43 14.03
N GLY A 340 -17.66 1.43 14.00
CA GLY A 340 -17.94 0.02 14.22
C GLY A 340 -18.25 -0.77 12.95
N HIS A 341 -18.41 -0.12 11.79
CA HIS A 341 -18.81 -0.75 10.54
C HIS A 341 -18.10 -0.13 9.33
N ALA A 342 -17.66 -0.99 8.41
CA ALA A 342 -17.21 -0.60 7.08
C ALA A 342 -18.26 -0.97 6.03
N TYR A 343 -18.47 -0.10 5.05
CA TYR A 343 -19.31 -0.36 3.88
C TYR A 343 -18.43 -0.32 2.63
N VAL A 344 -18.57 -1.31 1.75
CA VAL A 344 -17.74 -1.40 0.55
C VAL A 344 -18.61 -1.39 -0.71
N LYS A 345 -18.21 -0.56 -1.67
CA LYS A 345 -18.66 -0.59 -3.05
C LYS A 345 -17.56 -1.10 -3.96
N PHE A 346 -17.96 -1.84 -4.98
CA PHE A 346 -17.14 -2.32 -6.07
C PHE A 346 -17.84 -1.94 -7.37
N ASP A 347 -17.17 -1.15 -8.21
CA ASP A 347 -17.69 -0.60 -9.46
C ASP A 347 -19.07 0.08 -9.28
N GLY A 348 -19.20 0.87 -8.23
CA GLY A 348 -20.42 1.63 -7.89
C GLY A 348 -21.53 0.81 -7.22
N SER A 349 -21.43 -0.52 -7.17
CA SER A 349 -22.41 -1.40 -6.53
C SER A 349 -21.96 -1.84 -5.14
N VAL A 350 -22.87 -1.93 -4.18
CA VAL A 350 -22.55 -2.36 -2.81
C VAL A 350 -22.13 -3.84 -2.82
N ALA A 351 -20.94 -4.13 -2.30
CA ALA A 351 -20.43 -5.49 -2.17
C ALA A 351 -21.16 -6.22 -1.02
N LYS A 352 -21.20 -7.56 -1.08
CA LYS A 352 -21.89 -8.36 -0.08
C LYS A 352 -20.99 -8.66 1.12
N GLU A 353 -21.42 -8.28 2.32
CA GLU A 353 -20.71 -8.58 3.57
C GLU A 353 -20.82 -10.07 3.92
N VAL A 354 -19.70 -10.68 4.27
CA VAL A 354 -19.59 -12.05 4.80
C VAL A 354 -18.55 -12.09 5.91
N ASN A 355 -18.51 -13.19 6.68
CA ASN A 355 -17.42 -13.39 7.64
C ASN A 355 -16.10 -13.74 6.91
N VAL A 356 -14.98 -13.57 7.61
CA VAL A 356 -13.62 -13.80 7.07
C VAL A 356 -13.44 -15.22 6.51
N SER A 357 -13.95 -16.24 7.19
CA SER A 357 -13.81 -17.63 6.75
C SER A 357 -14.56 -17.89 5.44
N THR A 358 -15.75 -17.33 5.29
CA THR A 358 -16.53 -17.40 4.04
C THR A 358 -15.80 -16.66 2.92
N LEU A 359 -15.33 -15.43 3.18
CA LEU A 359 -14.60 -14.63 2.19
C LEU A 359 -13.37 -15.34 1.64
N LEU A 360 -12.55 -15.92 2.53
CA LEU A 360 -11.32 -16.61 2.14
C LEU A 360 -11.56 -17.88 1.31
N ASN A 361 -12.80 -18.37 1.22
CA ASN A 361 -13.17 -19.54 0.42
C ASN A 361 -14.17 -19.20 -0.69
N GLU A 362 -14.34 -17.92 -0.99
CA GLU A 362 -15.25 -17.45 -2.04
C GLU A 362 -14.71 -17.81 -3.44
N THR A 363 -15.63 -18.17 -4.34
CA THR A 363 -15.35 -18.60 -5.71
C THR A 363 -16.28 -17.97 -6.76
N SER A 364 -17.13 -17.03 -6.34
CA SER A 364 -18.01 -16.30 -7.25
C SER A 364 -17.24 -15.66 -8.40
N THR A 365 -17.81 -15.70 -9.60
CA THR A 365 -17.22 -15.05 -10.78
C THR A 365 -17.84 -13.67 -11.06
N THR A 366 -18.90 -13.31 -10.33
CA THR A 366 -19.73 -12.13 -10.63
C THR A 366 -19.98 -11.23 -9.43
N THR A 367 -19.99 -11.77 -8.21
CA THR A 367 -20.41 -11.02 -7.02
C THR A 367 -19.18 -10.69 -6.17
N PRO A 368 -18.89 -9.40 -5.93
CA PRO A 368 -17.86 -9.00 -4.98
C PRO A 368 -18.35 -9.21 -3.56
N TYR A 369 -17.49 -9.80 -2.73
CA TYR A 369 -17.76 -10.05 -1.31
C TYR A 369 -16.72 -9.34 -0.48
N TYR A 370 -17.10 -8.83 0.68
CA TYR A 370 -16.15 -8.24 1.60
C TYR A 370 -16.35 -8.74 3.03
N SER A 371 -15.31 -8.60 3.83
CA SER A 371 -15.33 -8.78 5.27
C SER A 371 -14.46 -7.71 5.89
N TYR A 372 -14.68 -7.34 7.14
CA TYR A 372 -13.80 -6.42 7.85
C TYR A 372 -13.64 -6.84 9.30
N VAL A 373 -12.57 -6.32 9.91
CA VAL A 373 -12.23 -6.49 11.31
C VAL A 373 -11.85 -5.12 11.85
N ASN A 374 -12.50 -4.70 12.94
CA ASN A 374 -12.10 -3.50 13.66
C ASN A 374 -10.87 -3.80 14.52
N THR A 375 -9.92 -2.89 14.50
CA THR A 375 -8.70 -2.92 15.31
C THR A 375 -8.67 -1.67 16.19
N SER A 376 -7.78 -1.62 17.18
CA SER A 376 -7.66 -0.40 18.01
C SER A 376 -7.20 0.83 17.23
N SER A 377 -6.54 0.65 16.07
CA SER A 377 -5.97 1.70 15.25
C SER A 377 -6.78 2.04 13.99
N GLY A 378 -7.77 1.23 13.63
CA GLY A 378 -8.52 1.40 12.37
C GLY A 378 -9.35 0.19 11.97
N MET A 379 -9.78 0.16 10.73
CA MET A 379 -10.52 -0.96 10.14
C MET A 379 -9.64 -1.71 9.14
N PHE A 380 -9.63 -3.04 9.21
CA PHE A 380 -8.98 -3.92 8.23
C PHE A 380 -10.05 -4.61 7.39
N ILE A 381 -10.19 -4.19 6.13
CA ILE A 381 -11.18 -4.66 5.17
C ILE A 381 -10.51 -5.64 4.21
N MET A 382 -11.19 -6.72 3.88
CA MET A 382 -10.80 -7.65 2.82
C MET A 382 -11.92 -7.69 1.78
N LEU A 383 -11.56 -7.61 0.51
CA LEU A 383 -12.49 -7.62 -0.61
C LEU A 383 -12.07 -8.72 -1.60
N TYR A 384 -12.97 -9.66 -1.84
CA TYR A 384 -12.87 -10.61 -2.92
C TYR A 384 -13.26 -9.96 -4.24
N VAL A 385 -12.34 -9.98 -5.20
CA VAL A 385 -12.47 -9.44 -6.55
C VAL A 385 -12.70 -10.61 -7.52
N PRO A 386 -13.91 -10.78 -8.09
CA PRO A 386 -14.29 -11.98 -8.85
C PRO A 386 -13.55 -12.17 -10.18
N HIS A 387 -13.14 -11.08 -10.81
CA HIS A 387 -12.35 -11.06 -12.04
C HIS A 387 -11.52 -9.78 -12.02
N PHE A 388 -10.30 -9.81 -12.57
CA PHE A 388 -9.47 -8.62 -12.61
C PHE A 388 -9.41 -8.01 -14.01
N SER A 389 -9.97 -6.81 -14.10
CA SER A 389 -9.74 -5.82 -15.14
C SER A 389 -9.27 -4.53 -14.47
N ASN A 390 -9.91 -3.39 -14.74
CA ASN A 390 -9.73 -2.15 -13.98
C ASN A 390 -10.99 -1.93 -13.16
N HIS A 391 -10.85 -1.87 -11.84
CA HIS A 391 -11.98 -1.76 -10.91
C HIS A 391 -11.78 -0.62 -9.93
N VAL A 392 -12.90 -0.06 -9.48
CA VAL A 392 -12.94 0.99 -8.47
C VAL A 392 -13.54 0.42 -7.18
N ILE A 393 -12.83 0.60 -6.09
CA ILE A 393 -13.27 0.23 -4.74
C ILE A 393 -13.53 1.51 -3.97
N GLU A 394 -14.70 1.61 -3.34
CA GLU A 394 -15.02 2.70 -2.42
C GLU A 394 -15.35 2.11 -1.05
N VAL A 395 -14.62 2.54 -0.02
CA VAL A 395 -14.85 2.16 1.37
C VAL A 395 -15.41 3.35 2.12
N SER A 396 -16.45 3.14 2.92
CA SER A 396 -17.08 4.18 3.74
C SER A 396 -17.29 3.72 5.18
N ASN A 397 -17.25 4.67 6.12
CA ASN A 397 -17.64 4.47 7.52
C ASN A 397 -19.12 4.83 7.79
N VAL A 398 -19.88 5.14 6.75
CA VAL A 398 -21.32 5.38 6.79
C VAL A 398 -22.02 4.58 5.69
N PRO A 399 -23.28 4.16 5.89
CA PRO A 399 -24.02 3.45 4.86
C PRO A 399 -24.10 4.28 3.57
N PHE A 400 -23.86 3.63 2.42
CA PHE A 400 -24.10 4.27 1.14
C PHE A 400 -25.59 4.54 0.95
N THR A 401 -25.98 5.81 0.98
CA THR A 401 -27.35 6.22 0.66
C THR A 401 -27.58 6.04 -0.84
N SER A 402 -28.55 5.21 -1.20
CA SER A 402 -28.98 5.05 -2.59
C SER A 402 -29.79 6.27 -3.02
N TYR A 403 -29.09 7.33 -3.44
CA TYR A 403 -29.71 8.61 -3.85
C TYR A 403 -30.63 8.47 -5.07
N THR A 404 -30.49 7.38 -5.85
CA THR A 404 -31.28 7.12 -7.05
C THR A 404 -32.78 7.10 -6.77
N MET A 405 -33.23 6.55 -5.65
CA MET A 405 -34.68 6.50 -5.37
C MET A 405 -35.26 7.88 -5.05
N TYR A 406 -34.52 8.75 -4.35
CA TYR A 406 -35.00 10.08 -3.96
C TYR A 406 -35.17 11.01 -5.17
N TYR A 407 -34.20 11.01 -6.11
CA TYR A 407 -34.31 11.80 -7.34
C TYR A 407 -35.37 11.26 -8.30
N ILE A 408 -35.57 9.94 -8.36
CA ILE A 408 -36.68 9.36 -9.14
C ILE A 408 -38.03 9.79 -8.55
N ILE A 409 -38.19 9.75 -7.22
CA ILE A 409 -39.43 10.19 -6.55
C ILE A 409 -39.69 11.68 -6.81
N ILE A 410 -38.70 12.55 -6.64
CA ILE A 410 -38.84 13.99 -6.94
C ILE A 410 -39.16 14.22 -8.42
N GLY A 411 -38.48 13.52 -9.33
CA GLY A 411 -38.73 13.59 -10.76
C GLY A 411 -40.17 13.20 -11.11
N VAL A 412 -40.70 12.13 -10.52
CA VAL A 412 -42.08 11.69 -10.69
C VAL A 412 -43.08 12.71 -10.16
N ILE A 413 -42.84 13.29 -8.97
CA ILE A 413 -43.72 14.32 -8.37
C ILE A 413 -43.81 15.56 -9.27
N VAL A 414 -42.69 16.02 -9.83
CA VAL A 414 -42.66 17.18 -10.73
C VAL A 414 -43.45 16.91 -12.01
N ILE A 415 -43.30 15.71 -12.60
CA ILE A 415 -44.06 15.32 -13.79
C ILE A 415 -45.56 15.29 -13.51
N ILE A 416 -45.99 14.72 -12.37
CA ILE A 416 -47.41 14.69 -11.98
C ILE A 416 -47.96 16.10 -11.78
N ALA A 417 -47.20 17.00 -11.14
CA ALA A 417 -47.59 18.39 -10.94
C ALA A 417 -47.77 19.15 -12.27
N ILE A 418 -46.87 18.93 -13.24
CA ILE A 418 -46.98 19.52 -14.58
C ILE A 418 -48.24 19.02 -15.29
N ILE A 419 -48.49 17.70 -15.28
CA ILE A 419 -49.67 17.10 -15.91
C ILE A 419 -50.96 17.64 -15.26
N GLY A 420 -51.02 17.68 -13.93
CA GLY A 420 -52.16 18.23 -13.19
C GLY A 420 -52.43 19.69 -13.53
N SER A 421 -51.38 20.50 -13.66
CA SER A 421 -51.46 21.91 -14.05
C SER A 421 -52.02 22.09 -15.47
N VAL A 422 -51.55 21.27 -16.42
CA VAL A 422 -52.03 21.31 -17.81
C VAL A 422 -53.51 20.91 -17.90
N ILE A 423 -53.92 19.83 -17.22
CA ILE A 423 -55.32 19.38 -17.17
C ILE A 423 -56.22 20.44 -16.54
N TYR A 424 -55.77 21.09 -15.45
CA TYR A 424 -56.52 22.16 -14.80
C TYR A 424 -56.74 23.36 -15.74
N ILE A 425 -55.70 23.78 -16.46
CA ILE A 425 -55.77 24.88 -17.43
C ILE A 425 -56.72 24.53 -18.60
N GLU A 426 -56.69 23.30 -19.11
CA GLU A 426 -57.61 22.87 -20.17
C GLU A 426 -59.07 22.82 -19.70
N ARG A 427 -59.33 22.36 -18.46
CA ARG A 427 -60.69 22.35 -17.90
C ARG A 427 -61.28 23.74 -17.70
N ARG A 428 -60.47 24.76 -17.42
CA ARG A 428 -60.94 26.13 -17.20
C ARG A 428 -61.21 26.90 -18.51
N LYS A 429 -60.75 26.37 -19.65
CA LYS A 429 -60.94 26.95 -20.98
C LYS A 429 -62.13 26.34 -21.75
N LYS A 430 -62.71 25.26 -21.24
CA LYS A 430 -64.04 24.78 -21.60
C LYS A 430 -65.04 25.39 -20.63
#